data_AF-A0A7S2TJ24-F1
#
_entry.id   AF-A0A7S2TJ24-F1
#
_cell.length_a   1.000
_cell.length_b   1.000
_cell.length_c   1.000
_cell.angle_alpha   90.00
_cell.angle_beta   90.00
_cell.angle_gamma   90.00
#
_symmetry.space_group_name_H-M   'P 1'
#
loop_
_entity.id
_entity.type
_entity.pdbx_description
1 polymer ?
#
loop_
_entity_poly.entity_id
_entity_poly.type
_entity_poly.pdbx_seq_one_letter_code
_entity_poly.pdbx_strand_id
1 'polypeptide(L)'
;RELAPYTDKVRIKWYTQPADPVVAEWYYDGMYDYNYPKDPRERAKRVKLHVRQYATIEQCYDQILELELDHGIRYDEIVRLREDAFLFTPIRPLHELYEGAEGPMPDMITNDCENWDGINDKGALLKRSAAETYFRGPMRAMYVDKGSIDSSELRNGEGFIRAVLQDEGNLNIVQDLELFAVAPLRPACAMGGHPCLKVLREQCFERVIKEFPFPLCQFFDVTQKEISSGIEGAGKLHYKRGASKELRQIISAN
;
A
#
# COMPACT_ATOMS: atom_id res chain seq x y z
N ARG A 1 -29.89 7.20 -11.79
CA ARG A 1 -29.33 7.87 -10.59
C ARG A 1 -28.32 8.88 -11.10
N GLU A 2 -28.55 10.17 -10.93
CA GLU A 2 -27.53 11.18 -11.24
C GLU A 2 -26.34 10.93 -10.31
N LEU A 3 -25.18 10.70 -10.89
CA LEU A 3 -23.91 10.62 -10.18
C LEU A 3 -23.65 12.03 -9.63
N ALA A 4 -23.87 12.23 -8.33
CA ALA A 4 -23.55 13.48 -7.66
C ALA A 4 -22.10 13.86 -7.98
N PRO A 5 -21.78 15.15 -8.22
CA PRO A 5 -20.45 15.58 -8.61
C PRO A 5 -19.43 15.12 -7.55
N TYR A 6 -18.58 14.16 -7.92
CA TYR A 6 -17.58 13.52 -7.04
C TYR A 6 -16.40 14.44 -6.69
N THR A 7 -16.46 15.72 -7.05
CA THR A 7 -15.33 16.64 -7.10
C THR A 7 -14.88 17.22 -5.75
N ASP A 8 -15.61 16.97 -4.66
CA ASP A 8 -15.27 17.50 -3.32
C ASP A 8 -14.50 16.52 -2.40
N LYS A 9 -14.03 15.37 -2.89
CA LYS A 9 -13.80 14.20 -2.02
C LYS A 9 -12.34 13.75 -1.83
N VAL A 10 -11.35 14.63 -1.99
CA VAL A 10 -9.94 14.28 -1.71
C VAL A 10 -9.53 14.82 -0.34
N ARG A 11 -9.34 13.91 0.63
CA ARG A 11 -8.85 14.25 1.98
C ARG A 11 -7.38 13.83 2.09
N ILE A 12 -6.49 14.81 2.20
CA ILE A 12 -5.06 14.55 2.47
C ILE A 12 -4.85 14.59 3.97
N LYS A 13 -4.33 13.50 4.53
CA LYS A 13 -3.99 13.39 5.94
C LYS A 13 -2.55 12.96 6.10
N TRP A 14 -1.79 13.79 6.80
CA TRP A 14 -0.41 13.48 7.17
C TRP A 14 -0.42 12.61 8.41
N TYR A 15 0.17 11.43 8.31
CA TYR A 15 0.38 10.54 9.44
C TYR A 15 1.88 10.46 9.73
N THR A 16 2.24 10.64 11.01
CA THR A 16 3.63 10.48 11.45
C THR A 16 3.83 9.05 11.89
N GLN A 17 4.57 8.27 11.09
CA GLN A 17 4.91 6.90 11.45
C GLN A 17 5.72 6.82 12.75
N PRO A 18 5.56 5.76 13.55
CA PRO A 18 6.35 5.59 14.76
C PRO A 18 7.84 5.47 14.43
N ALA A 19 8.66 6.32 15.04
CA ALA A 19 10.09 6.38 14.78
C ALA A 19 10.83 5.11 15.23
N ASP A 20 10.36 4.44 16.28
CA ASP A 20 10.93 3.17 16.73
C ASP A 20 9.84 2.27 17.29
N PRO A 21 9.07 1.58 16.43
CA PRO A 21 7.97 0.75 16.92
C PRO A 21 8.52 -0.47 17.67
N VAL A 22 7.84 -0.82 18.76
CA VAL A 22 8.07 -2.10 19.45
C VAL A 22 7.70 -3.22 18.49
N VAL A 23 8.53 -4.26 18.38
CA VAL A 23 8.25 -5.41 17.52
C VAL A 23 7.97 -6.61 18.42
N ALA A 24 6.90 -7.34 18.14
CA ALA A 24 6.61 -8.58 18.86
C ALA A 24 7.71 -9.63 18.59
N GLU A 25 8.24 -10.24 19.66
CA GLU A 25 9.37 -11.17 19.59
C GLU A 25 9.08 -12.34 18.63
N TRP A 26 7.91 -12.97 18.74
CA TRP A 26 7.50 -14.07 17.88
C TRP A 26 7.44 -13.71 16.39
N TYR A 27 7.11 -12.45 16.06
CA TYR A 27 7.06 -11.96 14.69
C TYR A 27 8.48 -11.71 14.16
N TYR A 28 9.35 -11.14 15.00
CA TYR A 28 10.77 -10.98 14.67
C TYR A 28 11.46 -12.32 14.43
N ASP A 29 11.18 -13.32 15.27
CA ASP A 29 11.72 -14.67 15.17
C ASP A 29 11.17 -15.43 13.96
N GLY A 30 9.90 -15.19 13.61
CA GLY A 30 9.30 -15.74 12.40
C GLY A 30 9.87 -15.16 11.11
N MET A 31 10.51 -13.99 11.12
CA MET A 31 11.06 -13.34 9.92
C MET A 31 12.44 -13.90 9.52
N TYR A 32 12.54 -15.23 9.43
CA TYR A 32 13.71 -15.96 8.97
C TYR A 32 13.42 -16.59 7.60
N ASP A 33 13.84 -15.91 6.53
CA ASP A 33 13.80 -16.44 5.16
C ASP A 33 15.18 -16.41 4.50
N TYR A 34 15.41 -17.24 3.49
CA TYR A 34 16.69 -17.32 2.75
C TYR A 34 17.06 -16.00 2.07
N ASN A 35 16.05 -15.17 1.74
CA ASN A 35 16.20 -13.84 1.16
C ASN A 35 16.20 -12.71 2.20
N TYR A 36 16.02 -13.02 3.49
CA TYR A 36 16.10 -12.02 4.54
C TYR A 36 17.56 -11.73 4.87
N PRO A 37 17.91 -10.48 5.26
CA PRO A 37 19.26 -10.19 5.71
C PRO A 37 19.65 -11.14 6.83
N LYS A 38 20.71 -11.92 6.60
CA LYS A 38 21.31 -12.79 7.64
C LYS A 38 21.85 -11.96 8.81
N ASP A 39 22.13 -10.67 8.58
CA ASP A 39 22.47 -9.71 9.62
C ASP A 39 21.24 -9.39 10.48
N PRO A 40 21.25 -9.72 11.79
CA PRO A 40 20.16 -9.43 12.71
C PRO A 40 19.78 -7.95 12.77
N ARG A 41 20.72 -7.03 12.51
CA ARG A 41 20.47 -5.58 12.51
C ARG A 41 19.62 -5.16 11.32
N GLU A 42 19.91 -5.69 10.14
CA GLU A 42 19.13 -5.42 8.93
C GLU A 42 17.75 -6.09 9.01
N ARG A 43 17.65 -7.30 9.58
CA ARG A 43 16.36 -7.91 9.91
C ARG A 43 15.55 -7.00 10.84
N ALA A 44 16.14 -6.53 11.94
CA ALA A 44 15.45 -5.67 12.90
C ALA A 44 14.95 -4.37 12.25
N LYS A 45 15.75 -3.75 11.37
CA LYS A 45 15.32 -2.58 10.59
C LYS A 45 14.13 -2.92 9.70
N ARG A 46 14.17 -4.03 8.96
CA ARG A 46 13.10 -4.41 8.02
C ARG A 46 11.80 -4.75 8.73
N VAL A 47 11.88 -5.51 9.83
CA VAL A 47 10.70 -5.85 10.64
C VAL A 47 10.08 -4.57 11.24
N LYS A 48 10.89 -3.62 11.71
CA LYS A 48 10.39 -2.30 12.14
C LYS A 48 9.71 -1.53 11.01
N LEU A 49 10.20 -1.61 9.77
CA LEU A 49 9.53 -1.02 8.62
C LEU A 49 8.17 -1.65 8.36
N HIS A 50 8.03 -2.97 8.46
CA HIS A 50 6.73 -3.64 8.33
C HIS A 50 5.74 -3.10 9.36
N VAL A 51 6.15 -2.97 10.63
CA VAL A 51 5.27 -2.43 11.67
C VAL A 51 4.82 -1.00 11.36
N ARG A 52 5.72 -0.13 10.88
CA ARG A 52 5.33 1.23 10.47
C ARG A 52 4.31 1.22 9.34
N GLN A 53 4.46 0.31 8.39
CA GLN A 53 3.51 0.13 7.30
C GLN A 53 2.15 -0.33 7.84
N TYR A 54 2.10 -1.32 8.72
CA TYR A 54 0.86 -1.81 9.32
C TYR A 54 0.15 -0.74 10.14
N ALA A 55 0.90 0.05 10.92
CA ALA A 55 0.34 1.20 11.64
C ALA A 55 -0.26 2.23 10.66
N THR A 56 0.41 2.51 9.54
CA THR A 56 -0.12 3.43 8.52
C THR A 56 -1.40 2.88 7.87
N ILE A 57 -1.42 1.58 7.58
CA ILE A 57 -2.59 0.87 7.04
C ILE A 57 -3.77 0.96 8.02
N GLU A 58 -3.57 0.67 9.30
CA GLU A 58 -4.61 0.81 10.33
C GLU A 58 -5.18 2.23 10.38
N GLN A 59 -4.32 3.24 10.30
CA GLN A 59 -4.75 4.65 10.28
C GLN A 59 -5.56 5.02 9.04
N CYS A 60 -5.31 4.39 7.89
CA CYS A 60 -6.18 4.58 6.72
C CYS A 60 -7.62 4.18 7.03
N TYR A 61 -7.84 3.11 7.80
CA TYR A 61 -9.18 2.68 8.18
C TYR A 61 -9.86 3.63 9.14
N ASP A 62 -9.13 4.17 10.12
CA ASP A 62 -9.67 5.22 11.00
C ASP A 62 -10.14 6.44 10.18
N GLN A 63 -9.37 6.84 9.16
CA GLN A 63 -9.78 7.93 8.27
C GLN A 63 -10.97 7.58 7.38
N ILE A 64 -11.14 6.32 6.98
CA ILE A 64 -12.33 5.87 6.27
C ILE A 64 -13.55 5.96 7.18
N LEU A 65 -13.44 5.52 8.45
CA LEU A 65 -14.53 5.62 9.43
C LEU A 65 -14.91 7.08 9.71
N GLU A 66 -13.93 7.97 9.86
CA GLU A 66 -14.18 9.41 10.00
C GLU A 66 -14.92 9.96 8.78
N LEU A 67 -14.50 9.59 7.56
CA LEU A 67 -15.13 10.05 6.32
C LEU A 67 -16.56 9.52 6.16
N GLU A 68 -16.80 8.26 6.51
CA GLU A 68 -18.13 7.64 6.56
C GLU A 68 -19.04 8.42 7.54
N LEU A 69 -18.53 8.72 8.73
CA LEU A 69 -19.24 9.47 9.75
C LEU A 69 -19.54 10.91 9.32
N ASP A 70 -18.54 11.63 8.83
CA ASP A 70 -18.63 13.03 8.40
C ASP A 70 -19.68 13.23 7.30
N HIS A 71 -19.83 12.25 6.41
CA HIS A 71 -20.76 12.29 5.29
C HIS A 71 -22.09 11.59 5.56
N GLY A 72 -22.23 10.88 6.68
CA GLY A 72 -23.42 10.07 6.97
C GLY A 72 -23.65 8.96 5.93
N ILE A 73 -22.58 8.44 5.32
CA ILE A 73 -22.63 7.35 4.34
C ILE A 73 -21.74 6.20 4.79
N ARG A 74 -22.03 4.99 4.33
CA ARG A 74 -21.15 3.84 4.49
C ARG A 74 -20.72 3.38 3.11
N TYR A 75 -19.43 3.17 2.91
CA TYR A 75 -18.92 2.67 1.63
C TYR A 75 -19.13 1.16 1.56
N ASP A 76 -19.61 0.66 0.43
CA ASP A 76 -19.81 -0.79 0.20
C ASP A 76 -18.49 -1.50 -0.12
N GLU A 77 -17.57 -0.75 -0.73
CA GLU A 77 -16.30 -1.24 -1.22
C GLU A 77 -15.20 -0.21 -1.01
N ILE A 78 -13.97 -0.68 -0.84
CA ILE A 78 -12.82 0.15 -0.52
C ILE A 78 -11.66 -0.26 -1.43
N VAL A 79 -11.07 0.73 -2.10
CA VAL A 79 -9.80 0.56 -2.79
C VAL A 79 -8.70 1.16 -1.94
N ARG A 80 -7.69 0.35 -1.65
CA ARG A 80 -6.45 0.78 -1.02
C ARG A 80 -5.35 0.80 -2.09
N LEU A 81 -4.65 1.92 -2.20
CA LEU A 81 -3.43 2.05 -2.99
C LEU A 81 -2.30 2.55 -2.10
N ARG A 82 -1.08 2.05 -2.33
CA ARG A 82 0.12 2.59 -1.69
C ARG A 82 0.49 3.91 -2.34
N GLU A 83 1.07 4.83 -1.57
CA GLU A 83 1.45 6.15 -2.03
C GLU A 83 2.52 6.13 -3.13
N ASP A 84 3.36 5.09 -3.15
CA ASP A 84 4.33 4.81 -4.19
C ASP A 84 3.81 3.75 -5.18
N ALA A 85 2.49 3.64 -5.39
CA ALA A 85 1.91 2.72 -6.37
C ALA A 85 1.10 3.49 -7.41
N PHE A 86 1.11 2.96 -8.63
CA PHE A 86 0.24 3.40 -9.71
C PHE A 86 -0.71 2.26 -10.07
N LEU A 87 -1.93 2.63 -10.43
CA LEU A 87 -2.98 1.72 -10.87
C LEU A 87 -2.96 1.63 -12.40
N PHE A 88 -2.78 0.42 -12.93
CA PHE A 88 -2.63 0.21 -14.37
C PHE A 88 -3.90 -0.26 -15.06
N THR A 89 -4.87 -0.77 -14.29
CA THR A 89 -6.17 -1.21 -14.78
C THR A 89 -7.27 -0.28 -14.28
N PRO A 90 -8.33 -0.01 -15.05
CA PRO A 90 -9.50 0.70 -14.53
C PRO A 90 -10.04 -0.01 -13.28
N ILE A 91 -10.27 0.72 -12.19
CA ILE A 91 -10.99 0.18 -11.03
C ILE A 91 -12.44 -0.02 -11.46
N ARG A 92 -12.90 -1.26 -11.42
CA ARG A 92 -14.32 -1.60 -11.38
C ARG A 92 -14.67 -2.08 -9.98
N PRO A 93 -15.79 -1.64 -9.42
CA PRO A 93 -16.33 -2.21 -8.19
C PRO A 93 -16.43 -3.74 -8.27
N LEU A 94 -16.25 -4.43 -7.13
CA LEU A 94 -16.33 -5.90 -7.03
C LEU A 94 -17.65 -6.43 -7.58
N HIS A 95 -18.75 -5.77 -7.28
CA HIS A 95 -20.06 -6.19 -7.78
C HIS A 95 -20.17 -6.12 -9.31
N GLU A 96 -19.51 -5.15 -9.97
CA GLU A 96 -19.48 -5.07 -11.43
C GLU A 96 -18.54 -6.12 -12.04
N LEU A 97 -17.42 -6.41 -11.37
CA LEU A 97 -16.48 -7.44 -11.82
C LEU A 97 -17.09 -8.84 -11.82
N TYR A 98 -18.06 -9.09 -10.93
CA TYR A 98 -18.68 -10.40 -10.73
C TYR A 98 -20.16 -10.47 -11.13
N GLU A 99 -20.68 -9.45 -11.83
CA GLU A 99 -22.04 -9.50 -12.37
C GLU A 99 -22.16 -10.65 -13.38
N GLY A 100 -22.90 -11.71 -13.01
CA GLY A 100 -23.11 -12.90 -13.85
C GLY A 100 -22.03 -13.99 -13.76
N ALA A 101 -21.05 -13.87 -12.86
CA ALA A 101 -20.06 -14.92 -12.63
C ALA A 101 -20.66 -16.13 -11.90
N GLU A 102 -20.30 -17.34 -12.33
CA GLU A 102 -20.62 -18.59 -11.63
C GLU A 102 -19.68 -18.77 -10.42
N GLY A 103 -19.90 -18.01 -9.35
CA GLY A 103 -19.10 -18.13 -8.14
C GLY A 103 -19.44 -17.09 -7.07
N PRO A 104 -19.05 -17.32 -5.81
CA PRO A 104 -19.21 -16.31 -4.77
C PRO A 104 -18.29 -15.12 -5.05
N MET A 105 -18.82 -13.90 -4.95
CA MET A 105 -18.04 -12.67 -5.05
C MET A 105 -16.89 -12.68 -4.02
N PRO A 106 -15.63 -12.38 -4.41
CA PRO A 106 -14.50 -12.38 -3.49
C PRO A 106 -14.61 -11.25 -2.47
N ASP A 107 -14.18 -11.50 -1.24
CA ASP A 107 -14.13 -10.49 -0.19
C ASP A 107 -13.00 -9.48 -0.41
N MET A 108 -11.95 -9.91 -1.11
CA MET A 108 -10.78 -9.12 -1.45
C MET A 108 -10.21 -9.56 -2.79
N ILE A 109 -9.83 -8.58 -3.62
CA ILE A 109 -8.97 -8.77 -4.79
C ILE A 109 -7.67 -8.03 -4.54
N THR A 110 -6.55 -8.70 -4.80
CA THR A 110 -5.22 -8.09 -4.81
C THR A 110 -4.50 -8.47 -6.09
N ASN A 111 -3.44 -7.73 -6.41
CA ASN A 111 -2.51 -8.16 -7.44
C ASN A 111 -1.83 -9.49 -7.01
N ASP A 112 -1.43 -10.30 -7.99
CA ASP A 112 -0.67 -11.53 -7.74
C ASP A 112 0.79 -11.24 -7.34
N CYS A 113 1.27 -11.99 -6.34
CA CYS A 113 2.64 -11.96 -5.88
C CYS A 113 3.39 -13.19 -6.42
N GLU A 114 3.90 -13.08 -7.65
CA GLU A 114 4.54 -14.17 -8.41
C GLU A 114 5.65 -14.98 -7.69
N ASN A 115 6.19 -14.51 -6.55
CA ASN A 115 7.38 -15.11 -5.93
C ASN A 115 7.29 -15.43 -4.43
N TRP A 116 6.25 -14.99 -3.71
CA TRP A 116 6.29 -14.97 -2.24
C TRP A 116 5.12 -15.65 -1.56
N ASP A 117 4.16 -16.18 -2.33
CA ASP A 117 2.96 -16.85 -1.83
C ASP A 117 2.25 -16.01 -0.74
N GLY A 118 2.30 -14.69 -0.89
CA GLY A 118 1.83 -13.71 0.07
C GLY A 118 0.79 -12.77 -0.53
N ILE A 119 0.23 -11.89 0.30
CA ILE A 119 -0.71 -10.87 -0.15
C ILE A 119 0.05 -9.61 -0.54
N ASN A 120 -0.15 -9.15 -1.78
CA ASN A 120 0.50 -7.93 -2.23
C ASN A 120 0.01 -6.72 -1.43
N ASP A 121 0.96 -5.96 -0.91
CA ASP A 121 0.71 -4.78 -0.09
C ASP A 121 0.68 -3.47 -0.90
N LYS A 122 0.71 -3.51 -2.23
CA LYS A 122 0.73 -2.30 -3.09
C LYS A 122 -0.68 -1.78 -3.34
N GLY A 123 -1.66 -2.66 -3.35
CA GLY A 123 -3.05 -2.26 -3.47
C GLY A 123 -4.00 -3.45 -3.33
N ALA A 124 -5.22 -3.13 -2.97
CA ALA A 124 -6.29 -4.10 -2.78
C ALA A 124 -7.64 -3.43 -3.07
N LEU A 125 -8.57 -4.20 -3.62
CA LEU A 125 -9.99 -3.87 -3.69
C LEU A 125 -10.73 -4.79 -2.73
N LEU A 126 -11.51 -4.21 -1.82
CA LEU A 126 -12.06 -4.89 -0.65
C LEU A 126 -13.57 -4.68 -0.58
N LYS A 127 -14.33 -5.70 -0.19
CA LYS A 127 -15.67 -5.50 0.36
C LYS A 127 -15.55 -4.79 1.70
N ARG A 128 -16.59 -4.04 2.08
CA ARG A 128 -16.65 -3.39 3.40
C ARG A 128 -16.50 -4.36 4.57
N SER A 129 -17.00 -5.60 4.41
CA SER A 129 -16.90 -6.68 5.41
C SER A 129 -15.47 -7.17 5.64
N ALA A 130 -14.60 -7.10 4.63
CA ALA A 130 -13.20 -7.50 4.71
C ALA A 130 -12.28 -6.40 5.22
N ALA A 131 -12.73 -5.14 5.13
CA ALA A 131 -11.93 -3.96 5.37
C ALA A 131 -11.29 -3.95 6.77
N GLU A 132 -12.08 -4.20 7.82
CA GLU A 132 -11.55 -4.13 9.19
C GLU A 132 -10.43 -5.14 9.41
N THR A 133 -10.62 -6.39 8.99
CA THR A 133 -9.60 -7.43 9.07
C THR A 133 -8.35 -7.06 8.26
N TYR A 134 -8.52 -6.53 7.05
CA TYR A 134 -7.39 -6.10 6.24
C TYR A 134 -6.58 -4.96 6.87
N PHE A 135 -7.27 -3.94 7.38
CA PHE A 135 -6.60 -2.73 7.85
C PHE A 135 -6.08 -2.85 9.29
N ARG A 136 -6.82 -3.51 10.18
CA ARG A 136 -6.48 -3.61 11.61
C ARG A 136 -5.89 -4.95 12.01
N GLY A 137 -6.20 -6.01 11.27
CA GLY A 137 -5.77 -7.38 11.58
C GLY A 137 -4.26 -7.47 11.84
N PRO A 138 -3.36 -6.91 11.00
CA PRO A 138 -1.93 -7.05 11.21
C PRO A 138 -1.44 -6.49 12.56
N MET A 139 -1.95 -5.32 12.97
CA MET A 139 -1.59 -4.70 14.25
C MET A 139 -2.22 -5.45 15.43
N ARG A 140 -3.49 -5.88 15.29
CA ARG A 140 -4.18 -6.70 16.29
C ARG A 140 -3.46 -8.02 16.52
N ALA A 141 -3.15 -8.74 15.45
CA ALA A 141 -2.40 -9.99 15.49
C ALA A 141 -1.05 -9.82 16.18
N MET A 142 -0.35 -8.73 15.85
CA MET A 142 0.99 -8.48 16.38
C MET A 142 1.03 -8.22 17.90
N TYR A 143 0.06 -7.47 18.44
CA TYR A 143 0.14 -6.94 19.81
C TYR A 143 -0.96 -7.41 20.76
N VAL A 144 -2.08 -7.91 20.26
CA VAL A 144 -3.25 -8.25 21.07
C VAL A 144 -3.47 -9.74 21.11
N ASP A 145 -3.66 -10.35 19.94
CA ASP A 145 -3.96 -11.77 19.83
C ASP A 145 -3.37 -12.34 18.55
N LYS A 146 -2.28 -13.11 18.68
CA LYS A 146 -1.59 -13.77 17.57
C LYS A 146 -2.50 -14.77 16.82
N GLY A 147 -3.59 -15.25 17.44
CA GLY A 147 -4.46 -16.26 16.87
C GLY A 147 -3.73 -17.58 16.63
N SER A 148 -4.05 -18.25 15.53
CA SER A 148 -3.43 -19.54 15.14
C SER A 148 -2.19 -19.41 14.25
N ILE A 149 -1.69 -18.18 14.03
CA ILE A 149 -0.58 -17.91 13.11
C ILE A 149 0.69 -18.66 13.54
N ASP A 150 1.22 -19.56 12.71
CA ASP A 150 2.52 -20.16 12.98
C ASP A 150 3.65 -19.20 12.57
N SER A 151 4.43 -18.75 13.54
CA SER A 151 5.61 -17.91 13.29
C SER A 151 6.66 -18.62 12.44
N SER A 152 6.72 -19.96 12.50
CA SER A 152 7.68 -20.75 11.74
C SER A 152 7.40 -20.77 10.24
N GLU A 153 6.19 -20.37 9.81
CA GLU A 153 5.77 -20.27 8.42
C GLU A 153 5.90 -18.85 7.86
N LEU A 154 6.12 -17.86 8.73
CA LEU A 154 6.36 -16.50 8.28
C LEU A 154 7.69 -16.42 7.52
N ARG A 155 7.68 -15.73 6.39
CA ARG A 155 8.88 -15.50 5.57
C ARG A 155 9.10 -14.03 5.29
N ASN A 156 8.02 -13.27 5.21
CA ASN A 156 8.03 -11.85 4.88
C ASN A 156 6.72 -11.19 5.37
N GLY A 157 6.62 -9.88 5.19
CA GLY A 157 5.44 -9.12 5.61
C GLY A 157 4.17 -9.44 4.82
N GLU A 158 4.29 -9.87 3.56
CA GLU A 158 3.14 -10.24 2.70
C GLU A 158 2.53 -11.58 3.16
N GLY A 159 3.38 -12.55 3.53
CA GLY A 159 2.97 -13.81 4.13
C GLY A 159 2.34 -13.63 5.51
N PHE A 160 2.81 -12.64 6.29
CA PHE A 160 2.15 -12.29 7.54
C PHE A 160 0.74 -11.72 7.35
N ILE A 161 0.57 -10.78 6.40
CA ILE A 161 -0.77 -10.27 6.05
C ILE A 161 -1.66 -11.44 5.63
N ARG A 162 -1.16 -12.35 4.77
CA ARG A 162 -1.92 -13.54 4.35
C ARG A 162 -2.40 -14.37 5.55
N ALA A 163 -1.49 -14.71 6.46
CA ALA A 163 -1.80 -15.51 7.63
C ALA A 163 -2.87 -14.86 8.51
N VAL A 164 -2.78 -13.53 8.71
CA VAL A 164 -3.79 -12.75 9.45
C VAL A 164 -5.16 -12.81 8.77
N LEU A 165 -5.23 -12.59 7.46
CA LEU A 165 -6.51 -12.60 6.73
C LEU A 165 -7.17 -13.98 6.73
N GLN A 166 -6.36 -15.04 6.71
CA GLN A 166 -6.84 -16.43 6.78
C GLN A 166 -7.32 -16.79 8.19
N ASP A 167 -6.58 -16.40 9.22
CA ASP A 167 -6.88 -16.70 10.63
C ASP A 167 -8.13 -15.95 11.12
N GLU A 168 -8.18 -14.63 10.90
CA GLU A 168 -9.20 -13.79 11.51
C GLU A 168 -10.50 -13.69 10.70
N GLY A 169 -10.40 -13.81 9.37
CA GLY A 169 -11.50 -13.43 8.48
C GLY A 169 -12.11 -14.56 7.67
N ASN A 170 -11.40 -15.69 7.50
CA ASN A 170 -11.76 -16.74 6.53
C ASN A 170 -12.18 -16.13 5.17
N LEU A 171 -11.46 -15.10 4.73
CA LEU A 171 -11.84 -14.28 3.59
C LEU A 171 -11.65 -15.05 2.29
N ASN A 172 -12.59 -14.92 1.36
CA ASN A 172 -12.40 -15.35 -0.01
C ASN A 172 -11.51 -14.33 -0.75
N ILE A 173 -10.20 -14.60 -0.79
CA ILE A 173 -9.20 -13.74 -1.43
C ILE A 173 -8.91 -14.24 -2.85
N VAL A 174 -9.04 -13.35 -3.82
CA VAL A 174 -8.63 -13.59 -5.20
C VAL A 174 -7.38 -12.77 -5.51
N GLN A 175 -6.34 -13.44 -6.03
CA GLN A 175 -5.12 -12.79 -6.51
C GLN A 175 -5.15 -12.83 -8.03
N ASP A 176 -5.45 -11.71 -8.67
CA ASP A 176 -5.70 -11.67 -10.11
C ASP A 176 -5.19 -10.36 -10.72
N LEU A 177 -4.13 -10.47 -11.54
CA LEU A 177 -3.52 -9.33 -12.23
C LEU A 177 -4.38 -8.78 -13.37
N GLU A 178 -5.35 -9.52 -13.88
CA GLU A 178 -6.27 -9.06 -14.92
C GLU A 178 -7.38 -8.19 -14.32
N LEU A 179 -7.83 -8.52 -13.10
CA LEU A 179 -8.89 -7.79 -12.41
C LEU A 179 -8.38 -6.56 -11.66
N PHE A 180 -7.19 -6.63 -11.06
CA PHE A 180 -6.63 -5.53 -10.28
C PHE A 180 -5.09 -5.49 -10.36
N ALA A 181 -4.56 -4.58 -11.17
CA ALA A 181 -3.11 -4.41 -11.34
C ALA A 181 -2.61 -3.08 -10.77
N VAL A 182 -1.65 -3.19 -9.85
CA VAL A 182 -0.87 -2.08 -9.31
C VAL A 182 0.61 -2.39 -9.41
N ALA A 183 1.42 -1.38 -9.69
CA ALA A 183 2.88 -1.49 -9.72
C ALA A 183 3.53 -0.32 -9.01
N PRO A 184 4.75 -0.50 -8.47
CA PRO A 184 5.40 0.52 -7.67
C PRO A 184 5.98 1.65 -8.54
N LEU A 185 5.73 2.88 -8.12
CA LEU A 185 6.39 4.13 -8.50
C LEU A 185 7.74 4.27 -7.78
N ARG A 186 8.64 3.29 -7.94
CA ARG A 186 10.02 3.47 -7.47
C ARG A 186 10.83 4.21 -8.53
N PRO A 187 11.63 5.24 -8.16
CA PRO A 187 12.58 5.83 -9.08
C PRO A 187 13.54 4.74 -9.57
N ALA A 188 13.53 4.45 -10.86
CA ALA A 188 14.34 3.41 -11.48
C ALA A 188 15.87 3.70 -11.46
N CYS A 189 16.35 4.69 -10.71
CA CYS A 189 17.58 5.40 -11.06
C CYS A 189 18.76 5.25 -10.08
N ALA A 190 18.64 4.54 -8.96
CA ALA A 190 19.79 4.43 -8.04
C ALA A 190 20.73 3.25 -8.32
N MET A 191 20.29 2.18 -9.01
CA MET A 191 21.07 0.93 -9.14
C MET A 191 21.05 0.26 -10.52
N GLY A 192 21.05 1.04 -11.61
CA GLY A 192 21.53 0.54 -12.91
C GLY A 192 20.72 -0.56 -13.61
N GLY A 193 19.40 -0.63 -13.42
CA GLY A 193 18.56 -1.54 -14.20
C GLY A 193 17.10 -1.44 -13.83
N HIS A 194 16.27 -1.06 -14.79
CA HIS A 194 14.83 -0.81 -14.72
C HIS A 194 14.01 -1.87 -13.97
N PRO A 195 13.73 -1.72 -12.66
CA PRO A 195 12.92 -2.70 -11.93
C PRO A 195 11.44 -2.46 -12.21
N CYS A 196 11.00 -1.20 -12.23
CA CYS A 196 9.59 -0.86 -12.45
C CYS A 196 9.16 -1.09 -13.89
N LEU A 197 9.99 -0.74 -14.88
CA LEU A 197 9.69 -1.02 -16.30
C LEU A 197 9.83 -2.51 -16.63
N LYS A 198 10.70 -3.26 -15.96
CA LYS A 198 10.76 -4.72 -16.09
C LYS A 198 9.55 -5.37 -15.43
N VAL A 199 9.17 -4.99 -14.21
CA VAL A 199 7.95 -5.48 -13.54
C VAL A 199 6.72 -5.09 -14.33
N LEU A 200 6.61 -3.87 -14.83
CA LEU A 200 5.53 -3.49 -15.73
C LEU A 200 5.56 -4.29 -17.02
N ARG A 201 6.74 -4.53 -17.60
CA ARG A 201 6.88 -5.32 -18.81
C ARG A 201 6.56 -6.79 -18.63
N GLU A 202 6.95 -7.38 -17.51
CA GLU A 202 6.74 -8.79 -17.21
C GLU A 202 5.31 -9.04 -16.70
N GLN A 203 4.76 -8.15 -15.86
CA GLN A 203 3.42 -8.30 -15.29
C GLN A 203 2.31 -7.71 -16.16
N CYS A 204 2.61 -6.78 -17.09
CA CYS A 204 1.57 -6.06 -17.84
C CYS A 204 1.76 -6.02 -19.38
N PHE A 205 2.98 -6.13 -19.94
CA PHE A 205 3.19 -5.68 -21.34
C PHE A 205 2.72 -6.61 -22.45
N GLU A 206 2.57 -7.93 -22.26
CA GLU A 206 2.14 -8.77 -23.39
C GLU A 206 0.67 -8.57 -23.79
N ARG A 207 -0.17 -7.99 -22.92
CA ARG A 207 -1.60 -7.73 -23.22
C ARG A 207 -1.96 -6.24 -23.33
N VAL A 208 -1.40 -5.36 -22.50
CA VAL A 208 -1.88 -3.95 -22.37
C VAL A 208 -1.54 -3.07 -23.60
N ILE A 209 -0.47 -3.36 -24.35
CA ILE A 209 -0.07 -2.57 -25.54
C ILE A 209 -1.09 -2.67 -26.69
N LYS A 210 -1.93 -3.71 -26.75
CA LYS A 210 -2.96 -3.78 -27.80
C LYS A 210 -4.08 -2.75 -27.60
N GLU A 211 -4.28 -2.25 -26.38
CA GLU A 211 -5.45 -1.42 -26.04
C GLU A 211 -5.10 -0.01 -25.54
N PHE A 212 -3.82 0.29 -25.27
CA PHE A 212 -3.42 1.64 -24.84
C PHE A 212 -3.20 2.58 -26.04
N PRO A 213 -3.95 3.70 -26.15
CA PRO A 213 -3.86 4.61 -27.29
C PRO A 213 -2.65 5.58 -27.23
N PHE A 214 -1.79 5.49 -26.21
CA PHE A 214 -0.66 6.41 -26.03
C PHE A 214 0.69 5.68 -25.98
N PRO A 215 1.72 6.18 -26.67
CA PRO A 215 3.09 5.69 -26.52
C PRO A 215 3.57 5.88 -25.07
N LEU A 216 4.07 4.80 -24.45
CA LEU A 216 4.58 4.78 -23.07
C LEU A 216 5.58 5.91 -22.76
N CYS A 217 6.40 6.32 -23.74
CA CYS A 217 7.33 7.44 -23.56
C CYS A 217 6.65 8.77 -23.22
N GLN A 218 5.45 9.04 -23.75
CA GLN A 218 4.72 10.27 -23.47
C GLN A 218 4.11 10.29 -22.07
N PHE A 219 3.75 9.13 -21.53
CA PHE A 219 3.20 9.01 -20.17
C PHE A 219 4.27 9.39 -19.13
N PHE A 220 5.48 8.88 -19.30
CA PHE A 220 6.58 9.12 -18.36
C PHE A 220 7.22 10.51 -18.50
N ASP A 221 7.22 11.11 -19.70
CA ASP A 221 7.67 12.49 -19.88
C ASP A 221 6.80 13.50 -19.10
N VAL A 222 5.50 13.23 -18.95
CA VAL A 222 4.58 14.04 -18.14
C VAL A 222 4.84 13.84 -16.66
N THR A 223 4.92 12.58 -16.18
CA THR A 223 5.15 12.31 -14.75
C THR A 223 6.52 12.81 -14.30
N GLN A 224 7.55 12.66 -15.13
CA GLN A 224 8.90 13.12 -14.80
C GLN A 224 9.00 14.65 -14.85
N LYS A 225 8.31 15.35 -15.77
CA LYS A 225 8.22 16.81 -15.77
C LYS A 225 7.44 17.35 -14.58
N GLU A 226 6.33 16.74 -14.19
CA GLU A 226 5.50 17.18 -13.06
C GLU A 226 6.19 16.93 -11.71
N ILE A 227 6.88 15.79 -11.56
CA ILE A 227 7.71 15.53 -10.37
C ILE A 227 8.88 16.52 -10.32
N SER A 228 9.55 16.77 -11.45
CA SER A 228 10.69 17.71 -11.49
C SER A 228 10.25 19.16 -11.26
N SER A 229 9.11 19.58 -11.79
CA SER A 229 8.57 20.94 -11.61
C SER A 229 7.96 21.15 -10.22
N GLY A 230 7.37 20.11 -9.62
CA GLY A 230 6.94 20.10 -8.22
C GLY A 230 8.13 20.20 -7.25
N ILE A 231 9.26 19.58 -7.59
CA ILE A 231 10.52 19.68 -6.83
C ILE A 231 11.20 21.05 -7.02
N GLU A 232 11.08 21.69 -8.19
CA GLU A 232 11.59 23.05 -8.40
C GLU A 232 10.73 24.14 -7.72
N GLY A 233 9.41 23.91 -7.59
CA GLY A 233 8.50 24.79 -6.84
C GLY A 233 8.60 24.60 -5.31
N ALA A 234 8.89 23.39 -4.85
CA ALA A 234 9.18 23.10 -3.44
C ALA A 234 10.65 23.36 -3.12
N GLY A 235 11.00 24.66 -3.04
CA GLY A 235 12.38 25.12 -2.82
C GLY A 235 13.14 24.33 -1.75
N LYS A 236 14.33 23.84 -2.15
CA LYS A 236 15.52 23.53 -1.33
C LYS A 236 15.27 23.44 0.19
N LEU A 237 14.61 22.37 0.64
CA LEU A 237 14.75 21.91 2.02
C LEU A 237 16.11 21.21 2.14
N HIS A 238 17.14 22.03 2.37
CA HIS A 238 18.45 21.56 2.78
C HIS A 238 18.32 20.80 4.10
N TYR A 239 18.43 19.48 4.05
CA TYR A 239 18.81 18.67 5.21
C TYR A 239 20.25 19.07 5.61
N LYS A 240 20.40 20.09 6.46
CA LYS A 240 21.65 20.34 7.18
C LYS A 240 21.42 20.12 8.67
N ARG A 241 22.08 19.07 9.18
CA ARG A 241 22.42 18.91 10.61
C ARG A 241 23.08 20.20 11.13
N GLY A 242 22.66 20.65 12.31
CA GLY A 242 23.42 21.61 13.12
C GLY A 242 22.71 22.94 13.32
N ALA A 243 22.27 23.18 14.55
CA ALA A 243 21.68 24.43 15.03
C ALA A 243 22.65 25.63 14.91
N SER A 244 22.11 26.85 14.73
CA SER A 244 22.26 27.92 15.75
C SER A 244 21.52 29.23 15.42
N LYS A 245 20.87 29.77 16.47
CA LYS A 245 20.71 31.17 16.90
C LYS A 245 19.99 32.27 16.09
N GLU A 246 19.71 32.19 14.80
CA GLU A 246 19.13 33.37 14.10
C GLU A 246 17.59 33.44 14.06
N LEU A 247 16.89 32.38 14.47
CA LEU A 247 15.43 32.29 14.38
C LEU A 247 14.63 32.94 15.55
N ARG A 248 15.27 33.76 16.40
CA ARG A 248 14.59 34.48 17.50
C ARG A 248 14.29 35.96 17.22
N GLN A 249 14.78 36.54 16.13
CA GLN A 249 14.55 37.97 15.84
C GLN A 249 13.36 38.28 14.93
N ILE A 250 12.71 37.26 14.33
CA ILE A 250 11.61 37.49 13.39
C ILE A 250 10.22 37.38 14.05
N ILE A 251 10.11 36.88 15.29
CA ILE A 251 8.82 36.72 15.99
C ILE A 251 8.43 37.96 16.84
N SER A 252 9.20 39.05 16.82
CA SER A 252 8.84 40.30 17.50
C SER A 252 8.43 41.44 16.57
N ALA A 253 8.09 41.14 15.32
CA ALA A 253 7.54 42.12 14.39
C ALA A 253 6.52 41.44 13.48
N ASN A 254 5.39 41.03 14.08
CA ASN A 254 4.03 40.94 13.51
C ASN A 254 3.08 40.47 14.61
#